data_AF-A0A4P8ZJK9-F1
#
_entry.id   AF-A0A4P8ZJK9-F1
#
_cell.length_a   1.000
_cell.length_b   1.000
_cell.length_c   1.000
_cell.angle_alpha   90.00
_cell.angle_beta   90.00
_cell.angle_gamma   90.00
#
_symmetry.space_group_name_H-M   'P 1'
#
loop_
_entity.id
_entity.type
_entity.pdbx_description
1 polymer ?
#
loop_
_entity_poly.entity_id
_entity_poly.type
_entity_poly.pdbx_seq_one_letter_code
_entity_poly.pdbx_strand_id
1 'polypeptide(L)' 'MSARAIARQVGTSTSTVKAVCRQATQPPRRKRRFTDDDLQRAQQLHAQGRTYIEIGLELGFGRDTVSKHLAAAQA' A
#
# COMPACT_ATOMS: atom_id res chain seq x y z
N MET A 1 28.62 13.79 -2.25
CA MET A 1 29.14 13.47 -0.90
C MET A 1 29.03 11.95 -0.68
N SER A 2 30.03 11.28 -0.10
CA SER A 2 30.02 9.81 0.07
C SER A 2 29.49 9.37 1.44
N ALA A 3 28.92 8.16 1.54
CA ALA A 3 28.43 7.60 2.81
C ALA A 3 29.53 7.50 3.89
N ARG A 4 30.80 7.33 3.48
CA ARG A 4 31.95 7.31 4.38
C ARG A 4 32.27 8.68 4.96
N ALA A 5 32.14 9.74 4.16
CA ALA A 5 32.34 11.11 4.65
C ALA A 5 31.28 11.47 5.70
N ILE A 6 30.00 11.15 5.41
CA ILE A 6 28.87 11.36 6.33
C ILE A 6 29.07 10.58 7.63
N ALA A 7 29.47 9.31 7.53
CA ALA A 7 29.71 8.44 8.68
C ALA A 7 30.76 9.04 9.64
N ARG A 8 31.87 9.55 9.11
CA ARG A 8 32.93 10.19 9.91
C ARG A 8 32.47 11.50 10.54
N GLN A 9 31.71 12.30 9.81
CA GLN A 9 31.21 13.60 10.29
C GLN A 9 30.19 13.44 11.42
N VAL A 10 29.33 12.43 11.35
CA VAL A 10 28.23 12.21 12.31
C VAL A 10 28.62 11.22 13.42
N GLY A 11 29.81 10.61 13.35
CA GLY A 11 30.27 9.63 14.35
C GLY A 11 29.48 8.32 14.32
N THR A 12 29.07 7.88 13.12
CA THR A 12 28.27 6.66 12.93
C THR A 12 28.92 5.70 11.93
N SER A 13 28.33 4.52 11.77
CA SER A 13 28.81 3.52 10.81
C SER A 13 28.30 3.80 9.39
N THR A 14 29.06 3.36 8.39
CA THR A 14 28.65 3.48 6.97
C THR A 14 27.39 2.67 6.65
N SER A 15 27.13 1.57 7.37
CA SER A 15 25.90 0.78 7.23
C SER A 15 24.69 1.53 7.75
N THR A 16 24.81 2.26 8.86
CA THR A 16 23.75 3.14 9.37
C THR A 16 23.41 4.23 8.36
N VAL A 17 24.43 4.91 7.80
CA VAL A 17 24.20 5.94 6.77
C VAL A 17 23.47 5.35 5.56
N LYS A 18 23.91 4.18 5.06
CA LYS A 18 23.23 3.50 3.94
C LYS A 18 21.80 3.09 4.27
N ALA A 19 21.53 2.63 5.50
CA ALA A 19 20.20 2.23 5.94
C ALA A 19 19.24 3.42 5.99
N VAL A 20 19.68 4.56 6.53
CA VAL A 20 18.91 5.80 6.59
C VAL A 20 18.66 6.34 5.18
N CYS A 21 19.68 6.41 4.33
CA CYS A 21 19.50 6.82 2.93
C CYS A 21 18.51 5.89 2.21
N ARG A 22 18.61 4.57 2.41
CA ARG A 22 17.69 3.58 1.84
C ARG A 22 16.27 3.74 2.37
N GLN A 23 16.09 4.12 3.63
CA GLN A 23 14.78 4.37 4.22
C GLN A 23 14.17 5.67 3.68
N ALA A 24 14.97 6.71 3.53
CA ALA A 24 14.55 8.00 2.98
C ALA A 24 14.17 7.92 1.50
N THR A 25 14.80 7.02 0.72
CA THR A 25 14.49 6.84 -0.70
C THR A 25 13.53 5.70 -1.00
N GLN A 26 13.23 4.83 -0.03
CA GLN A 26 12.23 3.79 -0.24
C GLN A 26 10.83 4.36 -0.14
N PRO A 27 9.98 4.19 -1.17
CA PRO A 27 8.57 4.47 -1.02
C PRO A 27 8.01 3.59 0.11
N PRO A 28 7.03 4.10 0.89
CA PRO A 28 6.45 3.35 1.98
C PRO A 28 5.93 1.99 1.47
N ARG A 29 6.51 0.89 1.97
CA ARG A 29 6.13 -0.49 1.63
C ARG A 29 4.73 -0.90 2.13
N ARG A 30 3.82 0.04 2.37
CA ARG A 30 2.48 -0.31 2.82
C ARG A 30 1.69 -0.80 1.62
N LYS A 31 1.16 -2.03 1.74
CA LYS A 31 0.10 -2.51 0.84
C LYS A 31 -0.98 -1.43 0.80
N ARG A 32 -1.44 -1.08 -0.40
CA ARG A 32 -2.53 -0.12 -0.61
C ARG A 32 -3.71 -0.53 0.27
N ARG A 33 -4.26 0.43 1.02
CA ARG A 33 -5.45 0.20 1.85
C ARG A 33 -6.69 0.32 0.96
N PHE A 34 -7.72 -0.43 1.29
CA PHE A 34 -9.04 -0.26 0.72
C PHE A 34 -9.62 1.06 1.26
N THR A 35 -9.98 1.97 0.38
CA THR A 35 -10.51 3.30 0.73
C THR A 35 -12.02 3.39 0.55
N ASP A 36 -12.62 4.50 0.99
CA ASP A 36 -14.05 4.75 0.76
C ASP A 36 -14.37 4.92 -0.73
N ASP A 37 -13.44 5.50 -1.52
CA ASP A 37 -13.56 5.54 -2.99
C ASP A 37 -13.60 4.13 -3.60
N ASP A 38 -12.77 3.21 -3.09
CA ASP A 38 -12.76 1.81 -3.53
C ASP A 38 -14.08 1.13 -3.15
N LEU A 39 -14.66 1.46 -1.98
CA LEU A 39 -15.96 0.96 -1.55
C LEU A 39 -17.07 1.40 -2.50
N GLN A 40 -17.13 2.70 -2.84
CA GLN A 40 -18.15 3.23 -3.73
C GLN A 40 -18.05 2.59 -5.12
N ARG A 41 -16.83 2.44 -5.66
CA ARG A 41 -16.62 1.74 -6.94
C ARG A 41 -17.00 0.26 -6.86
N ALA A 42 -16.62 -0.43 -5.79
CA ALA A 42 -16.97 -1.83 -5.58
C ALA A 42 -18.49 -2.03 -5.52
N GLN A 43 -19.22 -1.14 -4.85
CA GLN A 43 -20.69 -1.18 -4.80
C GLN A 43 -21.30 -0.98 -6.18
N GLN A 44 -20.81 0.00 -6.95
CA GLN A 44 -21.29 0.27 -8.31
C GLN A 44 -21.05 -0.93 -9.24
N LEU A 45 -19.86 -1.54 -9.20
CA LEU A 45 -19.54 -2.71 -10.01
C LEU A 45 -20.38 -3.93 -9.58
N HIS A 46 -20.58 -4.13 -8.28
CA HIS A 46 -21.42 -5.20 -7.77
C HIS A 46 -22.88 -5.03 -8.19
N ALA A 47 -23.40 -3.80 -8.18
CA ALA A 47 -24.73 -3.49 -8.68
C ALA A 47 -24.90 -3.78 -10.19
N GLN A 48 -23.81 -3.76 -10.96
CA GLN A 48 -23.79 -4.18 -12.37
C GLN A 48 -23.70 -5.70 -12.55
N GLY A 49 -23.68 -6.48 -11.46
CA GLY A 49 -23.60 -7.94 -11.49
C GLY A 49 -22.17 -8.49 -11.62
N ARG A 50 -21.13 -7.66 -11.43
CA ARG A 50 -19.74 -8.15 -11.39
C ARG A 50 -19.51 -9.03 -10.16
N THR A 51 -18.72 -10.09 -10.36
CA THR A 51 -18.31 -10.97 -9.26
C THR A 51 -17.25 -10.29 -8.38
N TYR A 52 -17.14 -10.70 -7.12
CA TYR A 52 -16.10 -10.17 -6.21
C TYR A 52 -14.66 -10.39 -6.70
N ILE A 53 -14.44 -11.40 -7.54
CA ILE A 53 -13.12 -11.65 -8.15
C ILE A 53 -12.83 -10.58 -9.20
N GLU A 54 -13.77 -10.31 -10.12
CA GLU A 54 -13.62 -9.27 -11.15
C GLU A 54 -13.45 -7.89 -10.52
N ILE A 55 -14.24 -7.56 -9.51
CA ILE A 55 -14.14 -6.29 -8.77
C ILE A 55 -12.76 -6.16 -8.11
N GLY A 56 -12.29 -7.23 -7.46
CA GLY A 56 -10.96 -7.24 -6.85
C GLY A 56 -9.85 -7.03 -7.88
N LEU A 57 -9.93 -7.69 -9.03
CA LEU A 57 -8.97 -7.51 -10.12
C LEU A 57 -8.96 -6.08 -10.65
N GLU A 58 -10.13 -5.46 -10.82
CA GLU A 58 -10.26 -4.08 -11.30
C GLU A 58 -9.72 -3.05 -10.31
N LEU A 59 -9.91 -3.29 -9.00
CA LEU A 59 -9.49 -2.36 -7.94
C LEU A 59 -8.08 -2.67 -7.38
N GLY A 60 -7.46 -3.78 -7.79
CA GLY A 60 -6.15 -4.21 -7.30
C GLY A 60 -6.17 -4.84 -5.89
N PHE A 61 -7.27 -5.49 -5.51
CA PHE A 61 -7.45 -6.17 -4.24
C PHE A 61 -7.80 -7.66 -4.41
N GLY A 62 -7.56 -8.45 -3.37
CA GLY A 62 -8.06 -9.83 -3.33
C GLY A 62 -9.59 -9.86 -3.15
N ARG A 63 -10.22 -10.94 -3.65
CA ARG A 63 -11.64 -11.23 -3.47
C ARG A 63 -12.10 -11.05 -2.02
N ASP A 64 -11.33 -11.57 -1.07
CA ASP A 64 -11.70 -11.55 0.36
C ASP A 64 -11.74 -10.14 0.93
N THR A 65 -10.86 -9.24 0.45
CA THR A 65 -10.87 -7.83 0.82
C THR A 65 -12.16 -7.16 0.36
N VAL A 66 -12.55 -7.38 -0.90
CA VAL A 66 -13.79 -6.83 -1.48
C VAL A 66 -15.01 -7.36 -0.73
N SER A 67 -15.07 -8.68 -0.52
CA SER A 67 -16.20 -9.32 0.19
C SER A 67 -16.37 -8.77 1.61
N LYS A 68 -15.27 -8.60 2.36
CA LYS A 68 -15.32 -8.05 3.72
C LYS A 68 -15.85 -6.62 3.74
N HIS A 69 -15.40 -5.77 2.81
CA HIS A 69 -15.81 -4.37 2.77
C HIS A 69 -17.24 -4.17 2.28
N LEU A 70 -17.67 -4.92 1.26
CA LEU A 70 -19.06 -4.87 0.81
C LEU A 70 -20.02 -5.40 1.87
N ALA A 71 -19.68 -6.48 2.57
CA ALA A 71 -20.50 -6.99 3.67
C ALA A 71 -20.60 -6.00 4.83
N ALA A 72 -19.48 -5.36 5.20
CA ALA A 72 -19.47 -4.35 6.26
C ALA A 72 -20.26 -3.08 5.91
N ALA A 73 -20.43 -2.77 4.63
CA ALA A 73 -21.21 -1.63 4.17
C ALA A 73 -22.71 -1.92 4.01
N GLN A 74 -23.12 -3.20 4.07
CA GLN A 74 -24.52 -3.64 3.98
C GLN A 74 -25.16 -3.91 5.34
N ALA A 75 -24.39 -3.82 6.43
CA ALA A 75 -24.85 -3.96 7.81
C ALA A 75 -25.23 -2.59 8.40
#